data_AF-A0A0D0DE38-F1
#
_entry.id   AF-A0A0D0DE38-F1
#
_cell.length_a   1.000
_cell.length_b   1.000
_cell.length_c   1.000
_cell.angle_alpha   90.00
_cell.angle_beta   90.00
_cell.angle_gamma   90.00
#
_symmetry.space_group_name_H-M   'P 1'
#
loop_
_entity.id
_entity.type
_entity.pdbx_description
1 polymer ?
#
loop_
_entity_poly.entity_id
_entity_poly.type
_entity_poly.pdbx_seq_one_letter_code
_entity_poly.pdbx_strand_id
1 'polypeptide(L)' 'SINLAIDGWTAPIVASYLGIVVIWVDKGTMFRAVLEFARLTESHSGKYPAKVLFNCLERYGLSKFVCARIFFC' A
#
# COMPACT_ATOMS: atom_id res chain seq x y z
N SER A 1 15.89 -5.42 3.53
CA SER A 1 14.51 -5.92 3.47
C SER A 1 13.59 -4.80 3.04
N ILE A 2 12.55 -5.11 2.26
CA ILE A 2 11.52 -4.15 1.87
C ILE A 2 10.24 -4.50 2.64
N ASN A 3 9.70 -3.51 3.34
CA ASN A 3 8.44 -3.61 4.08
C ASN A 3 7.42 -2.68 3.42
N LEU A 4 6.15 -3.05 3.49
CA LEU A 4 5.04 -2.20 3.07
C LEU A 4 4.22 -1.83 4.29
N ALA A 5 3.88 -0.55 4.41
CA ALA A 5 2.79 -0.08 5.24
C ALA A 5 1.60 0.25 4.33
N ILE A 6 0.44 -0.28 4.65
CA ILE A 6 -0.77 -0.12 3.84
C ILE A 6 -1.85 0.40 4.78
N ASP A 7 -2.31 1.62 4.52
CA ASP A 7 -3.31 2.29 5.33
C ASP A 7 -4.58 2.50 4.52
N GLY A 8 -5.72 2.12 5.09
CA GLY A 8 -7.02 2.24 4.46
C GLY A 8 -7.95 3.04 5.35
N TRP A 9 -8.22 4.31 5.03
CA TRP A 9 -9.16 5.14 5.78
C TRP A 9 -10.38 5.52 4.94
N THR A 10 -11.49 5.75 5.62
CA THR A 10 -12.70 6.30 5.01
C THR A 10 -12.84 7.76 5.42
N ALA A 11 -12.83 8.67 4.44
CA ALA A 11 -13.04 10.09 4.69
C ALA A 11 -14.52 10.35 5.00
N PRO A 12 -14.87 11.27 5.91
CA PRO A 12 -16.24 11.49 6.40
C PRO A 12 -17.30 11.87 5.35
N ILE A 13 -16.92 12.06 4.08
CA ILE A 13 -17.80 12.64 3.07
C ILE A 13 -18.35 11.62 2.06
N VAL A 14 -17.61 10.59 1.60
CA VAL A 14 -18.14 9.42 0.82
C VAL A 14 -17.04 8.51 0.22
N ALA A 15 -15.75 8.78 0.47
CA ALA A 15 -14.65 8.11 -0.23
C ALA A 15 -13.75 7.32 0.73
N SER A 16 -13.45 6.08 0.37
CA SER A 16 -12.37 5.31 0.99
C SER A 16 -11.08 5.50 0.19
N TYR A 17 -9.94 5.48 0.86
CA TYR A 17 -8.63 5.61 0.26
C TYR A 17 -7.73 4.47 0.70
N LEU A 18 -6.73 4.16 -0.12
CA LEU A 18 -5.67 3.20 0.15
C LEU A 18 -4.32 3.89 -0.06
N GLY A 19 -3.62 4.15 1.03
CA GLY A 19 -2.23 4.60 1.03
C GLY A 19 -1.28 3.41 1.06
N ILE A 20 -0.30 3.40 0.17
CA ILE A 20 0.74 2.37 0.12
C ILE A 20 2.09 3.06 0.29
N VAL A 21 2.83 2.69 1.33
CA VAL A 21 4.15 3.23 1.65
C VAL A 21 5.16 2.10 1.66
N VAL A 22 6.26 2.27 0.94
CA VAL A 22 7.39 1.35 0.97
C VAL A 22 8.43 1.85 1.96
N ILE A 23 8.93 0.94 2.79
CA ILE A 23 9.92 1.20 3.83
C ILE A 23 11.07 0.22 3.62
N TRP A 24 12.29 0.72 3.48
CA TRP A 24 13.48 -0.12 3.38
C TRP A 24 14.62 0.46 4.20
N VAL A 25 15.57 -0.39 4.55
CA VAL A 25 16.80 0.02 5.25
C VAL A 25 17.97 -0.22 4.30
N ASP A 26 18.78 0.82 4.10
CA ASP A 26 20.06 0.72 3.40
C ASP A 26 21.17 1.34 4.27
N LYS A 27 22.27 0.60 4.46
CA LYS A 27 23.44 1.02 5.26
C LYS A 27 23.08 1.59 6.64
N GLY A 28 22.12 0.97 7.34
CA GLY A 28 21.66 1.42 8.66
C GLY A 28 20.74 2.65 8.64
N THR A 29 20.43 3.19 7.46
CA THR A 29 19.48 4.30 7.30
C THR A 29 18.13 3.77 6.84
N MET A 30 17.06 4.17 7.52
CA MET A 30 15.69 3.85 7.14
C MET A 30 15.17 4.88 6.14
N PHE A 31 14.65 4.38 5.01
CA PHE A 31 14.01 5.17 3.97
C PHE A 31 12.53 4.81 3.89
N ARG A 32 11.71 5.79 3.52
CA ARG A 32 10.29 5.61 3.26
C ARG A 32 9.87 6.42 2.03
N ALA A 33 8.99 5.85 1.22
CA ALA A 33 8.39 6.54 0.08
C ALA A 33 6.93 6.14 -0.08
N VAL A 34 6.08 7.12 -0.41
CA VAL A 34 4.70 6.85 -0.82
C VAL A 34 4.74 6.26 -2.23
N LEU A 35 4.24 5.03 -2.39
CA LEU A 35 4.10 4.39 -3.70
C LEU A 35 2.82 4.80 -4.39
N GLU A 36 1.71 4.83 -3.67
CA GLU A 36 0.40 5.07 -4.25
C GLU A 36 -0.58 5.63 -3.21
N PHE A 37 -1.50 6.46 -3.69
CA PHE A 37 -2.60 7.01 -2.91
C PHE A 37 -3.89 6.84 -3.73
N ALA A 38 -4.47 5.65 -3.65
CA ALA A 38 -5.60 5.28 -4.49
C ALA A 38 -6.92 5.64 -3.80
N ARG A 39 -7.80 6.34 -4.50
CA ARG A 39 -9.21 6.44 -4.09
C ARG A 39 -9.91 5.13 -4.44
N LEU A 40 -10.50 4.49 -3.44
CA LEU A 40 -11.34 3.31 -3.61
C LEU A 40 -12.76 3.77 -3.96
N THR A 41 -13.19 3.45 -5.18
CA THR A 41 -14.53 3.79 -5.68
C THR A 41 -15.53 2.65 -5.51
N GLU A 42 -15.04 1.44 -5.24
CA GLU A 42 -15.85 0.25 -5.02
C GLU A 42 -15.94 -0.09 -3.54
N SER A 43 -17.14 -0.37 -3.08
CA SER A 43 -17.45 -0.60 -1.68
C SER A 43 -17.34 -2.09 -1.32
N HIS A 44 -16.63 -2.37 -0.23
CA HIS A 44 -16.80 -3.54 0.66
C HIS A 44 -16.40 -4.95 0.18
N SER A 45 -15.41 -5.12 -0.69
CA SER A 45 -14.71 -6.41 -0.80
C SER A 45 -13.20 -6.24 -0.66
N GLY A 46 -12.56 -7.01 0.23
CA GLY A 46 -11.10 -6.99 0.39
C GLY A 46 -10.33 -7.37 -0.87
N LYS A 47 -11.00 -7.96 -1.87
CA LYS A 47 -10.45 -8.30 -3.19
C LYS A 47 -10.06 -7.05 -3.99
N TYR A 48 -10.84 -5.98 -3.91
CA TYR A 48 -10.57 -4.77 -4.69
C TYR A 48 -9.31 -4.02 -4.20
N PRO A 49 -9.14 -3.72 -2.89
CA PRO A 49 -7.89 -3.18 -2.36
C PRO A 49 -6.68 -4.07 -2.65
N ALA A 50 -6.84 -5.40 -2.55
CA ALA A 50 -5.76 -6.35 -2.88
C ALA A 50 -5.35 -6.27 -4.36
N LYS A 51 -6.32 -6.12 -5.27
CA LYS A 51 -6.04 -5.92 -6.70
C LYS A 51 -5.32 -4.60 -6.97
N VAL A 52 -5.75 -3.51 -6.32
CA VAL A 52 -5.08 -2.20 -6.42
C VAL A 52 -3.65 -2.28 -5.92
N LEU A 53 -3.43 -2.93 -4.77
CA LEU A 53 -2.10 -3.19 -4.22
C LEU A 53 -1.24 -4.01 -5.18
N PHE A 54 -1.76 -5.14 -5.70
CA PHE A 54 -1.02 -6.00 -6.63
C PHE A 54 -0.60 -5.23 -7.89
N ASN A 55 -1.53 -4.50 -8.51
CA ASN A 55 -1.25 -3.69 -9.69
C ASN A 55 -0.22 -2.58 -9.39
N CYS A 56 -0.26 -1.99 -8.19
CA CYS A 56 0.76 -1.05 -7.76
C CYS A 56 2.13 -1.72 -7.69
N LEU A 57 2.24 -2.87 -7.01
CA LEU A 57 3.52 -3.57 -6.85
C LEU A 57 4.07 -4.09 -8.19
N GLU A 58 3.21 -4.52 -9.11
CA GLU A 58 3.62 -4.95 -10.44
C GLU A 58 4.19 -3.78 -11.26
N ARG A 59 3.54 -2.61 -11.25
CA ARG A 59 4.04 -1.40 -11.94
C ARG A 59 5.43 -0.97 -11.47
N TYR A 60 5.74 -1.16 -10.19
CA TYR A 60 7.05 -0.84 -9.63
C TYR A 60 8.04 -2.02 -9.65
N GLY A 61 7.66 -3.19 -10.19
CA GLY A 61 8.52 -4.39 -10.22
C GLY A 61 8.82 -4.99 -8.84
N LEU A 62 8.01 -4.64 -7.84
CA LEU A 62 8.17 -5.03 -6.43
C LEU A 62 7.39 -6.30 -6.06
N SER A 63 6.58 -6.83 -6.98
CA SER A 63 5.74 -8.02 -6.76
C SER A 63 6.51 -9.25 -6.23
N LYS A 64 7.80 -9.37 -6.56
CA LYS A 64 8.69 -10.48 -6.17
C LYS A 64 9.55 -10.23 -4.92
N PHE A 65 9.53 -9.03 -4.36
CA PHE A 65 10.45 -8.60 -3.29
C PHE A 65 9.76 -8.24 -1.97
N VAL A 66 8.43 -8.21 -1.98
CA VAL A 66 7.62 -7.73 -0.85
C VAL A 66 7.30 -8.86 0.11
N CYS A 67 7.76 -8.72 1.35
CA CYS A 67 7.14 -9.38 2.50
C CYS A 67 6.06 -8.42 3.02
N ALA A 68 4.81 -8.64 2.60
CA ALA A 68 3.71 -7.72 2.93
C ALA A 68 3.36 -7.84 4.41
N ARG A 69 3.86 -6.91 5.24
CA ARG A 69 3.45 -6.80 6.64
C ARG A 69 2.37 -5.73 6.74
N ILE A 70 1.12 -6.15 6.55
CA ILE A 70 -0.03 -5.25 6.54
C ILE A 70 -0.24 -4.71 7.96
N PHE A 71 0.04 -3.42 8.15
CA PHE A 71 -0.34 -2.68 9.35
C PHE A 71 -1.61 -1.90 9.05
N PHE A 72 -2.76 -2.47 9.41
CA PHE A 72 -3.98 -1.66 9.56
C PHE A 72 -3.86 -0.91 10.89
N CYS A 73 -3.89 0.42 10.83
CA CYS A 73 -4.08 1.25 12.02
C CYS A 73 -5.56 1.33 12.38
#